data_AF-A0A7V7ZPQ8-F1
#
_entry.id   AF-A0A7V7ZPQ8-F1
#
_cell.length_a   1.000
_cell.length_b   1.000
_cell.length_c   1.000
_cell.angle_alpha   90.00
_cell.angle_beta   90.00
_cell.angle_gamma   90.00
#
_symmetry.space_group_name_H-M   'P 1'
#
loop_
_entity.id
_entity.type
_entity.pdbx_description
1 polymer ?
#
loop_
_entity_poly.entity_id
_entity_poly.type
_entity_poly.pdbx_seq_one_letter_code
_entity_poly.pdbx_strand_id
1 'polypeptide(L)'
;MRYRPFFVAAMLGAVLTMAVGPQAFQAQASPTNPYLFPYNQGTNISYNISDVTAAWQQWKSTTITSNNAGGGGRLRVMGGTDSGSTVSEGQGYGILFSSIFDEQSTLDGLWLFARDHLDKYGLMHWHIGSPGQLIGEYAATDGDEDMALGLMNACIKVRKGAWSNSPYGIDYCSAATSMINAIYQYEVDKPGSEPPAGLSNNQGGELLPGDAWLLTRDYPEGIVNLSYFSPGYFTAFGKFTGNTSGWNTVNARNYAITNLAQGKAGNCSKLISNWNQYDGDPQTVSWQPDTSHYWGWDAARFAWRIAVDKAWYNTANARETMNEVGGFFSSVGISNVRAQYRLDGTSIDSYHSTYFVAHAASAIWAAPSPNAVNCGAATGSLKTSPQQAYNEVLNTKEQGGDGVYYNNSWRLFAMLLMTGNFPNFYEMANSTTPTATPVVPTATPVVPTATPVVPPTATPVVPPTATPVVPPTATPVVPTATPVSGASCQVSYVVNQWNTGFTANVTIKNTGSSTVSGWTLAWTFPNSQQVTNAWNTTLTQSGASVTAKDAGWNGTIAPGGTSNFGFQANYSGSNATPSNFTLNGAACSVAP
;
A
#
# COMPACT_ATOMS: atom_id res chain seq x y z
N MET A 1 11.28 -20.05 81.87
CA MET A 1 12.29 -19.50 80.94
C MET A 1 12.92 -20.63 80.12
N ARG A 2 12.46 -20.85 78.89
CA ARG A 2 13.20 -21.58 77.84
C ARG A 2 12.63 -21.13 76.49
N TYR A 3 13.41 -20.40 75.71
CA TYR A 3 13.24 -20.30 74.26
C TYR A 3 14.63 -20.26 73.62
N ARG A 4 14.84 -21.14 72.64
CA ARG A 4 16.04 -21.27 71.80
C ARG A 4 15.96 -20.26 70.65
N PRO A 5 17.09 -19.73 70.14
CA PRO A 5 17.09 -18.87 68.96
C PRO A 5 17.09 -19.73 67.68
N PHE A 6 16.25 -19.36 66.71
CA PHE A 6 16.28 -19.88 65.34
C PHE A 6 17.07 -18.92 64.45
N PHE A 7 18.00 -19.46 63.68
CA PHE A 7 18.69 -18.79 62.57
C PHE A 7 17.69 -18.57 61.41
N VAL A 8 17.65 -17.35 60.87
CA VAL A 8 16.89 -17.02 59.66
C VAL A 8 17.77 -17.30 58.44
N ALA A 9 17.33 -18.22 57.58
CA ALA A 9 17.90 -18.42 56.25
C ALA A 9 17.18 -17.48 55.27
N ALA A 10 17.94 -16.64 54.57
CA ALA A 10 17.43 -15.81 53.47
C ALA A 10 17.24 -16.67 52.22
N MET A 11 16.00 -16.93 51.82
CA MET A 11 15.66 -17.42 50.49
C MET A 11 15.53 -16.23 49.54
N LEU A 12 16.46 -16.11 48.58
CA LEU A 12 16.22 -15.33 47.36
C LEU A 12 15.16 -16.08 46.53
N GLY A 13 13.92 -15.60 46.56
CA GLY A 13 12.90 -15.98 45.60
C GLY A 13 13.17 -15.29 44.27
N ALA A 14 13.62 -16.04 43.26
CA ALA A 14 13.63 -15.57 41.89
C ALA A 14 12.16 -15.34 41.45
N VAL A 15 11.78 -14.09 41.24
CA VAL A 15 10.53 -13.74 40.57
C VAL A 15 10.71 -14.08 39.10
N LEU A 16 10.23 -15.26 38.71
CA LEU A 16 10.07 -15.63 37.31
C LEU A 16 8.91 -14.79 36.77
N THR A 17 9.22 -13.68 36.11
CA THR A 17 8.25 -12.99 35.26
C THR A 17 7.86 -13.93 34.14
N MET A 18 6.67 -14.53 34.22
CA MET A 18 6.09 -15.23 33.09
C MET A 18 5.82 -14.20 32.00
N ALA A 19 6.64 -14.21 30.95
CA ALA A 19 6.28 -13.58 29.70
C ALA A 19 5.02 -14.28 29.19
N VAL A 20 3.89 -13.58 29.20
CA VAL A 20 2.66 -14.04 28.57
C VAL A 20 2.96 -14.05 27.07
N GLY A 21 3.14 -15.23 26.49
CA GLY A 21 3.21 -15.39 25.03
C GLY A 21 1.95 -14.84 24.37
N PRO A 22 1.95 -14.58 23.05
CA PRO A 22 0.76 -14.13 22.34
C PRO A 22 -0.37 -15.12 22.62
N GLN A 23 -1.44 -14.65 23.27
CA GLN A 23 -2.63 -15.47 23.47
C GLN A 23 -3.14 -15.88 22.09
N ALA A 24 -3.31 -17.17 21.87
CA ALA A 24 -4.04 -17.66 20.72
C ALA A 24 -5.45 -17.06 20.80
N PHE A 25 -5.80 -16.19 19.84
CA PHE A 25 -7.19 -15.76 19.68
C PHE A 25 -8.03 -17.02 19.48
N GLN A 26 -8.86 -17.36 20.46
CA GLN A 26 -9.87 -18.40 20.26
C GLN A 26 -10.77 -17.96 19.11
N ALA A 27 -11.13 -18.89 18.22
CA ALA A 27 -12.09 -18.60 17.15
C ALA A 27 -13.40 -18.11 17.79
N GLN A 28 -13.74 -16.83 17.56
CA GLN A 28 -14.96 -16.23 18.12
C GLN A 28 -16.15 -16.38 17.17
N ALA A 29 -15.88 -16.52 15.87
CA ALA A 29 -16.86 -16.92 14.89
C ALA A 29 -17.38 -18.34 15.16
N SER A 30 -18.69 -18.48 15.19
CA SER A 30 -19.35 -19.78 15.27
C SER A 30 -20.72 -19.69 14.57
N PRO A 31 -21.43 -20.81 14.38
CA PRO A 31 -22.84 -20.74 13.98
C PRO A 31 -23.71 -19.86 14.88
N THR A 32 -23.30 -19.67 16.15
CA THR A 32 -24.02 -18.82 17.12
C THR A 32 -23.56 -17.37 17.11
N ASN A 33 -22.37 -17.05 16.59
CA ASN A 33 -21.92 -15.68 16.40
C ASN A 33 -21.14 -15.52 15.08
N PRO A 34 -21.83 -15.52 13.93
CA PRO A 34 -21.18 -15.46 12.61
C PRO A 34 -20.59 -14.09 12.26
N TYR A 35 -20.80 -13.08 13.13
CA TYR A 35 -20.38 -11.70 12.90
C TYR A 35 -18.99 -11.41 13.46
N LEU A 36 -18.38 -12.36 14.16
CA LEU A 36 -17.02 -12.23 14.68
C LEU A 36 -16.03 -12.94 13.75
N PHE A 37 -14.78 -12.52 13.80
CA PHE A 37 -13.66 -13.18 13.15
C PHE A 37 -13.29 -14.47 13.92
N PRO A 38 -12.79 -15.51 13.23
CA PRO A 38 -12.57 -15.60 11.79
C PRO A 38 -13.80 -16.08 11.01
N TYR A 39 -14.17 -15.37 9.94
CA TYR A 39 -15.39 -15.67 9.17
C TYR A 39 -15.27 -16.95 8.33
N ASN A 40 -14.07 -17.27 7.84
CA ASN A 40 -13.73 -18.50 7.11
C ASN A 40 -14.73 -18.89 5.99
N GLN A 41 -15.15 -17.92 5.17
CA GLN A 41 -15.95 -18.20 3.98
C GLN A 41 -15.16 -19.06 2.98
N GLY A 42 -15.83 -19.95 2.26
CA GLY A 42 -15.17 -20.86 1.32
C GLY A 42 -14.56 -20.12 0.11
N THR A 43 -13.24 -20.23 -0.07
CA THR A 43 -12.51 -19.56 -1.18
C THR A 43 -11.66 -20.48 -2.04
N ASN A 44 -11.62 -21.78 -1.73
CA ASN A 44 -10.70 -22.78 -2.32
C ASN A 44 -9.21 -22.47 -2.14
N ILE A 45 -8.86 -21.61 -1.19
CA ILE A 45 -7.48 -21.39 -0.74
C ILE A 45 -7.26 -22.17 0.55
N SER A 46 -6.16 -22.92 0.61
CA SER A 46 -5.64 -23.49 1.84
C SER A 46 -4.80 -22.43 2.57
N TYR A 47 -5.13 -22.16 3.84
CA TYR A 47 -4.47 -21.15 4.66
C TYR A 47 -4.47 -21.53 6.15
N ASN A 48 -3.58 -20.90 6.92
CA ASN A 48 -3.65 -20.91 8.37
C ASN A 48 -4.16 -19.55 8.87
N ILE A 49 -5.19 -19.56 9.70
CA ILE A 49 -5.75 -18.32 10.25
C ILE A 49 -4.76 -17.57 11.15
N SER A 50 -3.77 -18.27 11.70
CA SER A 50 -2.67 -17.69 12.47
C SER A 50 -1.84 -16.72 11.63
N ASP A 51 -1.69 -16.95 10.32
CA ASP A 51 -0.91 -16.08 9.44
C ASP A 51 -1.63 -14.73 9.25
N VAL A 52 -2.95 -14.76 9.08
CA VAL A 52 -3.81 -13.58 8.99
C VAL A 52 -3.80 -12.81 10.31
N THR A 53 -3.94 -13.51 11.43
CA THR A 53 -3.94 -12.90 12.77
C THR A 53 -2.57 -12.28 13.09
N ALA A 54 -1.47 -12.96 12.75
CA ALA A 54 -0.12 -12.44 12.95
C ALA A 54 0.15 -11.19 12.11
N ALA A 55 -0.35 -11.16 10.86
CA ALA A 55 -0.26 -10.00 10.00
C ALA A 55 -1.00 -8.78 10.59
N TRP A 56 -2.21 -8.99 11.14
CA TRP A 56 -2.93 -7.95 11.86
C TRP A 56 -2.18 -7.43 13.08
N GLN A 57 -1.73 -8.32 13.97
CA GLN A 57 -1.05 -7.90 15.20
C GLN A 57 0.24 -7.13 14.92
N GLN A 58 0.98 -7.53 13.88
CA GLN A 58 2.14 -6.76 13.45
C GLN A 58 1.74 -5.40 12.88
N TRP A 59 0.76 -5.34 11.98
CA TRP A 59 0.32 -4.07 11.39
C TRP A 59 -0.19 -3.10 12.47
N LYS A 60 -1.06 -3.58 13.36
CA LYS A 60 -1.59 -2.79 14.48
C LYS A 60 -0.49 -2.23 15.37
N SER A 61 0.45 -3.06 15.81
CA SER A 61 1.52 -2.64 16.73
C SER A 61 2.52 -1.66 16.11
N THR A 62 2.61 -1.62 14.78
CA THR A 62 3.54 -0.74 14.05
C THR A 62 2.89 0.56 13.59
N THR A 63 1.56 0.58 13.39
CA THR A 63 0.87 1.71 12.77
C THR A 63 -0.10 2.42 13.71
N ILE A 64 -0.79 1.73 14.61
CA ILE A 64 -1.79 2.35 15.49
C ILE A 64 -1.12 2.90 16.75
N THR A 65 -1.39 4.17 17.06
CA THR A 65 -0.85 4.82 18.26
C THR A 65 -1.86 5.73 18.94
N SER A 66 -1.71 5.92 20.25
CA SER A 66 -2.33 7.02 21.01
C SER A 66 -1.50 8.30 20.98
N ASN A 67 -0.24 8.22 20.56
CA ASN A 67 0.67 9.36 20.55
C ASN A 67 0.18 10.42 19.58
N ASN A 68 0.05 11.65 20.08
CA ASN A 68 -0.41 12.80 19.31
C ASN A 68 -1.79 12.61 18.66
N ALA A 69 -2.62 11.74 19.24
CA ALA A 69 -3.99 11.51 18.79
C ALA A 69 -5.02 12.43 19.48
N GLY A 70 -4.59 13.39 20.32
CA GLY A 70 -5.50 14.30 21.04
C GLY A 70 -6.03 13.77 22.38
N GLY A 71 -5.59 12.59 22.84
CA GLY A 71 -5.94 12.03 24.15
C GLY A 71 -7.41 11.59 24.29
N GLY A 72 -7.84 11.26 25.50
CA GLY A 72 -9.23 10.87 25.78
C GLY A 72 -9.69 9.58 25.10
N GLY A 73 -8.77 8.64 24.86
CA GLY A 73 -9.06 7.35 24.20
C GLY A 73 -8.85 7.35 22.68
N ARG A 74 -8.52 8.49 22.07
CA ARG A 74 -8.25 8.59 20.63
C ARG A 74 -7.02 7.79 20.23
N LEU A 75 -7.12 7.19 19.04
CA LEU A 75 -6.06 6.47 18.37
C LEU A 75 -5.97 6.98 16.93
N ARG A 76 -4.78 6.98 16.36
CA ARG A 76 -4.57 7.29 14.95
C ARG A 76 -3.68 6.25 14.30
N VAL A 77 -3.84 6.09 13.00
CA VAL A 77 -2.91 5.32 12.17
C VAL A 77 -1.78 6.23 11.72
N MET A 78 -0.55 5.91 12.11
CA MET A 78 0.66 6.60 11.67
C MET A 78 1.10 6.09 10.30
N GLY A 79 1.65 7.00 9.50
CA GLY A 79 2.07 6.76 8.13
C GLY A 79 1.23 7.58 7.14
N GLY A 80 1.59 7.48 5.87
CA GLY A 80 0.98 8.26 4.79
C GLY A 80 2.06 8.99 4.02
N THR A 81 2.06 10.33 4.10
CA THR A 81 3.09 11.16 3.45
C THR A 81 4.44 11.10 4.17
N ASP A 82 4.43 10.79 5.47
CA ASP A 82 5.61 10.60 6.31
C ASP A 82 5.28 9.68 7.49
N SER A 83 6.30 9.23 8.23
CA SER A 83 6.15 8.29 9.34
C SER A 83 5.45 8.86 10.58
N GLY A 84 5.29 10.19 10.66
CA GLY A 84 4.68 10.88 11.79
C GLY A 84 3.23 11.31 11.55
N SER A 85 2.82 11.55 10.30
CA SER A 85 1.48 12.00 9.94
C SER A 85 0.46 10.86 9.88
N THR A 86 -0.80 11.23 9.63
CA THR A 86 -1.94 10.35 9.40
C THR A 86 -2.65 10.82 8.14
N VAL A 87 -2.98 9.89 7.25
CA VAL A 87 -3.88 10.16 6.11
C VAL A 87 -5.24 9.49 6.34
N SER A 88 -6.32 10.06 5.80
CA SER A 88 -7.67 9.50 5.92
C SER A 88 -7.74 8.05 5.41
N GLU A 89 -7.01 7.75 4.33
CA GLU A 89 -6.81 6.41 3.78
C GLU A 89 -6.40 5.40 4.87
N GLY A 90 -5.33 5.70 5.60
CA GLY A 90 -4.79 4.83 6.63
C GLY A 90 -5.70 4.70 7.83
N GLN A 91 -6.34 5.80 8.20
CA GLN A 91 -7.34 5.82 9.25
C GLN A 91 -8.55 4.91 8.89
N GLY A 92 -8.97 4.94 7.62
CA GLY A 92 -9.97 4.04 7.05
C GLY A 92 -9.58 2.58 7.14
N TYR A 93 -8.34 2.23 6.75
CA TYR A 93 -7.83 0.88 6.90
C TYR A 93 -7.87 0.40 8.37
N GLY A 94 -7.44 1.25 9.30
CA GLY A 94 -7.46 0.94 10.73
C GLY A 94 -8.87 0.68 11.27
N ILE A 95 -9.84 1.52 10.90
CA ILE A 95 -11.25 1.38 11.30
C ILE A 95 -11.84 0.09 10.71
N LEU A 96 -11.61 -0.16 9.41
CA LEU A 96 -12.10 -1.36 8.73
C LEU A 96 -11.48 -2.63 9.32
N PHE A 97 -10.16 -2.70 9.49
CA PHE A 97 -9.51 -3.84 10.12
C PHE A 97 -9.97 -4.07 11.55
N SER A 98 -10.08 -3.02 12.36
CA SER A 98 -10.56 -3.14 13.75
C SER A 98 -12.00 -3.66 13.81
N SER A 99 -12.83 -3.28 12.83
CA SER A 99 -14.18 -3.84 12.68
C SER A 99 -14.15 -5.34 12.34
N ILE A 100 -13.18 -5.79 11.54
CA ILE A 100 -13.04 -7.18 11.10
C ILE A 100 -12.54 -8.04 12.25
N PHE A 101 -11.43 -7.66 12.91
CA PHE A 101 -10.73 -8.40 13.95
C PHE A 101 -11.34 -8.30 15.37
N ASP A 102 -12.59 -7.87 15.47
CA ASP A 102 -13.35 -7.79 16.73
C ASP A 102 -12.77 -6.84 17.78
N GLU A 103 -12.10 -5.77 17.36
CA GLU A 103 -11.40 -4.85 18.26
C GLU A 103 -12.17 -3.54 18.47
N GLN A 104 -13.34 -3.64 19.13
CA GLN A 104 -14.25 -2.51 19.35
C GLN A 104 -13.56 -1.28 19.97
N SER A 105 -12.73 -1.45 21.00
CA SER A 105 -12.02 -0.34 21.64
C SER A 105 -11.01 0.36 20.74
N THR A 106 -10.38 -0.39 19.83
CA THR A 106 -9.43 0.16 18.85
C THR A 106 -10.20 0.95 17.79
N LEU A 107 -11.31 0.39 17.28
CA LEU A 107 -12.20 1.10 16.36
C LEU A 107 -12.74 2.40 16.98
N ASP A 108 -13.17 2.37 18.24
CA ASP A 108 -13.67 3.56 18.94
C ASP A 108 -12.62 4.66 18.99
N GLY A 109 -11.39 4.33 19.41
CA GLY A 109 -10.29 5.30 19.45
C GLY A 109 -9.99 5.89 18.08
N LEU A 110 -9.98 5.06 17.04
CA LEU A 110 -9.74 5.50 15.66
C LEU A 110 -10.87 6.38 15.14
N TRP A 111 -12.13 6.04 15.42
CA TRP A 111 -13.27 6.87 15.02
C TRP A 111 -13.30 8.20 15.77
N LEU A 112 -12.96 8.24 17.06
CA LEU A 112 -12.86 9.50 17.80
C LEU A 112 -11.84 10.45 17.18
N PHE A 113 -10.70 9.93 16.70
CA PHE A 113 -9.73 10.73 15.98
C PHE A 113 -10.28 11.21 14.63
N ALA A 114 -10.86 10.32 13.83
CA ALA A 114 -11.44 10.68 12.53
C ALA A 114 -12.54 11.76 12.68
N ARG A 115 -13.43 11.58 13.66
CA ARG A 115 -14.53 12.51 13.97
C ARG A 115 -14.04 13.93 14.30
N ASP A 116 -12.90 14.05 14.96
CA ASP A 116 -12.31 15.35 15.30
C ASP A 116 -11.70 16.07 14.09
N HIS A 117 -11.53 15.37 12.97
CA HIS A 117 -10.92 15.88 11.74
C HIS A 117 -11.86 15.77 10.53
N LEU A 118 -13.17 15.66 10.77
CA LEU A 118 -14.15 15.78 9.70
C LEU A 118 -14.25 17.25 9.24
N ASP A 119 -14.36 17.42 7.94
CA ASP A 119 -14.65 18.69 7.30
C ASP A 119 -16.12 19.11 7.49
N LYS A 120 -16.51 20.20 6.83
CA LYS A 120 -17.88 20.75 6.89
C LYS A 120 -18.96 19.85 6.27
N TYR A 121 -18.59 18.85 5.48
CA TYR A 121 -19.49 17.88 4.86
C TYR A 121 -19.58 16.57 5.62
N GLY A 122 -18.75 16.39 6.66
CA GLY A 122 -18.72 15.19 7.49
C GLY A 122 -17.81 14.10 6.94
N LEU A 123 -16.85 14.46 6.07
CA LEU A 123 -15.83 13.59 5.49
C LEU A 123 -14.46 13.94 6.09
N MET A 124 -13.53 13.00 6.19
CA MET A 124 -12.28 13.25 6.92
C MET A 124 -11.26 13.97 6.07
N HIS A 125 -10.67 15.05 6.60
CA HIS A 125 -9.52 15.69 6.00
C HIS A 125 -8.39 14.70 5.67
N TRP A 126 -7.88 14.73 4.45
CA TRP A 126 -7.03 13.68 3.91
C TRP A 126 -5.65 13.62 4.56
N HIS A 127 -5.14 14.73 5.14
CA HIS A 127 -3.79 14.75 5.73
C HIS A 127 -3.70 15.53 7.04
N ILE A 128 -3.43 14.78 8.11
CA ILE A 128 -3.26 15.28 9.47
C ILE A 128 -1.81 15.09 9.91
N GLY A 129 -1.18 16.19 10.29
CA GLY A 129 0.18 16.22 10.83
C GLY A 129 0.30 15.69 12.24
N SER A 130 1.51 15.78 12.79
CA SER A 130 1.80 15.48 14.18
C SER A 130 2.36 16.73 14.90
N PRO A 131 1.76 17.20 16.01
CA PRO A 131 0.60 16.63 16.70
C PRO A 131 -0.78 17.16 16.25
N GLY A 132 -1.46 16.45 15.34
CA GLY A 132 -2.88 16.65 15.04
C GLY A 132 -3.22 17.91 14.25
N GLN A 133 -2.23 18.65 13.74
CA GLN A 133 -2.48 19.83 12.92
C GLN A 133 -3.00 19.43 11.54
N LEU A 134 -4.02 20.12 11.04
CA LEU A 134 -4.50 19.96 9.68
C LEU A 134 -3.41 20.43 8.70
N ILE A 135 -2.97 19.54 7.79
CA ILE A 135 -1.98 19.85 6.75
C ILE A 135 -2.65 19.89 5.37
N GLY A 136 -3.48 18.89 5.08
CA GLY A 136 -4.26 18.79 3.85
C GLY A 136 -5.74 18.90 4.15
N GLU A 137 -6.35 19.99 3.67
CA GLU A 137 -7.80 20.19 3.73
C GLU A 137 -8.52 19.27 2.74
N TYR A 138 -9.84 19.10 2.96
CA TYR A 138 -10.75 18.27 2.16
C TYR A 138 -10.48 16.77 2.22
N ALA A 139 -11.45 16.00 1.76
CA ALA A 139 -11.52 14.55 1.84
C ALA A 139 -10.84 13.83 0.68
N ALA A 140 -10.56 12.56 0.91
CA ALA A 140 -10.12 11.61 -0.10
C ALA A 140 -11.03 10.39 -0.04
N THR A 141 -11.74 10.15 -1.15
CA THR A 141 -12.91 9.27 -1.18
C THR A 141 -12.63 7.83 -0.80
N ASP A 142 -11.43 7.32 -1.10
CA ASP A 142 -11.00 5.99 -0.69
C ASP A 142 -10.88 5.85 0.84
N GLY A 143 -10.41 6.88 1.53
CA GLY A 143 -10.38 6.89 3.00
C GLY A 143 -11.78 6.84 3.60
N ASP A 144 -12.69 7.68 3.10
CA ASP A 144 -14.06 7.77 3.61
C ASP A 144 -14.89 6.51 3.32
N GLU A 145 -14.75 5.88 2.15
CA GLU A 145 -15.48 4.63 1.86
C GLU A 145 -14.99 3.46 2.72
N ASP A 146 -13.69 3.36 3.01
CA ASP A 146 -13.15 2.30 3.87
C ASP A 146 -13.57 2.53 5.33
N MET A 147 -13.61 3.79 5.81
CA MET A 147 -14.18 4.15 7.12
C MET A 147 -15.67 3.81 7.21
N ALA A 148 -16.46 4.20 6.21
CA ALA A 148 -17.89 3.96 6.14
C ALA A 148 -18.22 2.46 6.22
N LEU A 149 -17.45 1.62 5.52
CA LEU A 149 -17.61 0.16 5.59
C LEU A 149 -17.31 -0.39 6.98
N GLY A 150 -16.23 0.06 7.62
CA GLY A 150 -15.88 -0.37 8.98
C GLY A 150 -16.93 0.02 10.01
N LEU A 151 -17.48 1.23 9.91
CA LEU A 151 -18.58 1.70 10.76
C LEU A 151 -19.89 0.94 10.49
N MET A 152 -20.18 0.61 9.23
CA MET A 152 -21.33 -0.22 8.88
C MET A 152 -21.22 -1.61 9.53
N ASN A 153 -20.04 -2.23 9.48
CA ASN A 153 -19.81 -3.52 10.14
C ASN A 153 -19.95 -3.40 11.67
N ALA A 154 -19.40 -2.34 12.29
CA ALA A 154 -19.59 -2.08 13.72
C ALA A 154 -21.07 -1.90 14.10
N CYS A 155 -21.84 -1.16 13.30
CA CYS A 155 -23.29 -1.03 13.46
C CYS A 155 -24.00 -2.39 13.43
N ILE A 156 -23.64 -3.24 12.45
CA ILE A 156 -24.18 -4.60 12.33
C ILE A 156 -23.87 -5.41 13.58
N LYS A 157 -22.62 -5.39 14.07
CA LYS A 157 -22.21 -6.14 15.27
C LYS A 157 -22.99 -5.71 16.50
N VAL A 158 -23.23 -4.41 16.69
CA VAL A 158 -24.08 -3.92 17.79
C VAL A 158 -25.53 -4.36 17.63
N ARG A 159 -26.13 -4.18 16.44
CA ARG A 159 -27.53 -4.57 16.17
C ARG A 159 -27.78 -6.06 16.34
N LYS A 160 -26.77 -6.88 16.07
CA LYS A 160 -26.82 -8.34 16.21
C LYS A 160 -26.39 -8.83 17.60
N GLY A 161 -26.04 -7.93 18.51
CA GLY A 161 -25.61 -8.27 19.88
C GLY A 161 -24.23 -8.91 19.97
N ALA A 162 -23.43 -8.86 18.90
CA ALA A 162 -22.05 -9.33 18.90
C ALA A 162 -21.11 -8.36 19.62
N TRP A 163 -21.39 -7.06 19.53
CA TRP A 163 -20.73 -6.00 20.27
C TRP A 163 -21.72 -5.27 21.19
N SER A 164 -21.22 -4.72 22.30
CA SER A 164 -21.98 -3.80 23.15
C SER A 164 -22.05 -2.39 22.54
N ASN A 165 -22.85 -1.50 23.11
CA ASN A 165 -22.76 -0.08 22.76
C ASN A 165 -21.38 0.48 23.11
N SER A 166 -20.88 1.43 22.30
CA SER A 166 -19.60 2.08 22.59
C SER A 166 -19.64 2.80 23.95
N PRO A 167 -18.61 2.65 24.80
CA PRO A 167 -18.50 3.41 26.05
C PRO A 167 -18.27 4.91 25.81
N TYR A 168 -17.91 5.32 24.59
CA TYR A 168 -17.72 6.72 24.20
C TYR A 168 -18.98 7.36 23.60
N GLY A 169 -20.12 6.66 23.65
CA GLY A 169 -21.39 7.16 23.12
C GLY A 169 -21.44 7.22 21.59
N ILE A 170 -20.61 6.44 20.89
CA ILE A 170 -20.62 6.35 19.43
C ILE A 170 -21.83 5.53 18.98
N ASP A 171 -22.72 6.15 18.21
CA ASP A 171 -23.74 5.45 17.42
C ASP A 171 -23.14 5.11 16.06
N TYR A 172 -22.65 3.87 15.92
CA TYR A 172 -22.03 3.41 14.68
C TYR A 172 -22.99 3.42 13.49
N CYS A 173 -24.29 3.20 13.72
CA CYS A 173 -25.28 3.17 12.65
C CYS A 173 -25.53 4.56 12.10
N SER A 174 -25.65 5.56 12.99
CA SER A 174 -25.74 6.96 12.61
C SER A 174 -24.46 7.45 11.92
N ALA A 175 -23.29 7.09 12.47
CA ALA A 175 -21.99 7.43 11.89
C ALA A 175 -21.82 6.86 10.47
N ALA A 176 -22.08 5.56 10.29
CA ALA A 176 -22.02 4.92 8.98
C ALA A 176 -23.01 5.54 7.99
N THR A 177 -24.27 5.73 8.40
CA THR A 177 -25.31 6.32 7.52
C THR A 177 -24.94 7.73 7.09
N SER A 178 -24.45 8.55 8.03
CA SER A 178 -24.07 9.94 7.75
C SER A 178 -22.90 10.01 6.78
N MET A 179 -21.86 9.22 7.00
CA MET A 179 -20.68 9.18 6.12
C MET A 179 -21.04 8.65 4.74
N ILE A 180 -21.79 7.54 4.63
CA ILE A 180 -22.23 6.99 3.33
C ILE A 180 -23.05 8.03 2.54
N ASN A 181 -23.95 8.75 3.22
CA ASN A 181 -24.74 9.79 2.56
C ASN A 181 -23.87 10.99 2.16
N ALA A 182 -22.87 11.36 2.96
CA ALA A 182 -21.92 12.42 2.62
C ALA A 182 -21.07 12.05 1.40
N ILE A 183 -20.53 10.83 1.33
CA ILE A 183 -19.80 10.32 0.15
C ILE A 183 -20.70 10.43 -1.09
N TYR A 184 -21.93 9.90 -1.03
CA TYR A 184 -22.86 10.00 -2.16
C TYR A 184 -23.21 11.44 -2.53
N GLN A 185 -23.28 12.34 -1.55
CA GLN A 185 -23.66 13.72 -1.78
C GLN A 185 -22.54 14.58 -2.35
N TYR A 186 -21.29 14.38 -1.91
CA TYR A 186 -20.18 15.30 -2.16
C TYR A 186 -19.01 14.69 -2.94
N GLU A 187 -18.91 13.36 -2.99
CA GLU A 187 -17.82 12.63 -3.68
C GLU A 187 -18.31 11.82 -4.89
N VAL A 188 -19.59 11.99 -5.24
CA VAL A 188 -20.17 11.46 -6.48
C VAL A 188 -20.65 12.62 -7.32
N ASP A 189 -20.11 12.70 -8.55
CA ASP A 189 -20.50 13.70 -9.52
C ASP A 189 -21.98 13.51 -9.92
N LYS A 190 -22.70 14.62 -10.07
CA LYS A 190 -24.10 14.62 -10.52
C LYS A 190 -24.23 15.64 -11.65
N PRO A 191 -25.03 15.33 -12.69
CA PRO A 191 -25.18 16.23 -13.81
C PRO A 191 -25.68 17.60 -13.33
N GLY A 192 -24.89 18.65 -13.58
CA GLY A 192 -25.23 20.03 -13.21
C GLY A 192 -25.11 20.38 -11.72
N SER A 193 -24.48 19.55 -10.88
CA SER A 193 -24.17 19.90 -9.48
C SER A 193 -22.75 20.44 -9.28
N GLU A 194 -22.55 21.12 -8.16
CA GLU A 194 -21.25 21.62 -7.68
C GLU A 194 -20.41 20.49 -7.01
N PRO A 195 -19.06 20.54 -7.05
CA PRO A 195 -18.27 21.57 -7.72
C PRO A 195 -18.52 21.53 -9.22
N PRO A 196 -18.70 22.69 -9.85
CA PRO A 196 -19.39 22.79 -11.11
C PRO A 196 -18.45 22.22 -12.18
N ALA A 197 -18.90 21.14 -12.82
CA ALA A 197 -18.56 20.85 -14.20
C ALA A 197 -19.64 20.00 -14.85
N GLY A 198 -20.62 20.70 -15.42
CA GLY A 198 -21.33 20.18 -16.58
C GLY A 198 -20.37 20.11 -17.76
N LEU A 199 -19.44 19.15 -17.73
CA LEU A 199 -18.71 18.76 -18.93
C LEU A 199 -19.74 18.26 -19.95
N SER A 200 -19.50 18.49 -21.24
CA SER A 200 -20.41 18.03 -22.29
C SER A 200 -20.62 16.51 -22.30
N ASN A 201 -19.74 15.76 -21.63
CA ASN A 201 -19.75 14.31 -21.45
C ASN A 201 -20.05 13.85 -20.00
N ASN A 202 -20.44 14.75 -19.09
CA ASN A 202 -20.84 14.39 -17.72
C ASN A 202 -22.19 13.64 -17.75
N GLN A 203 -22.17 12.36 -17.38
CA GLN A 203 -23.36 11.51 -17.37
C GLN A 203 -23.96 11.37 -15.96
N GLY A 204 -23.18 11.69 -14.92
CA GLY A 204 -23.53 11.48 -13.52
C GLY A 204 -23.13 10.10 -13.01
N GLY A 205 -22.76 10.03 -11.73
CA GLY A 205 -22.34 8.81 -11.05
C GLY A 205 -20.84 8.54 -11.10
N GLU A 206 -20.03 9.43 -11.69
CA GLU A 206 -18.58 9.37 -11.62
C GLU A 206 -18.13 9.51 -10.15
N LEU A 207 -17.24 8.63 -9.71
CA LEU A 207 -16.68 8.70 -8.36
C LEU A 207 -15.54 9.72 -8.36
N LEU A 208 -15.76 10.85 -7.69
CA LEU A 208 -14.75 11.88 -7.57
C LEU A 208 -13.62 11.39 -6.64
N PRO A 209 -12.40 11.95 -6.76
CA PRO A 209 -11.32 11.57 -5.87
C PRO A 209 -11.43 12.17 -4.45
N GLY A 210 -12.35 13.11 -4.26
CA GLY A 210 -12.62 13.79 -2.99
C GLY A 210 -13.78 14.77 -3.14
N ASP A 211 -14.11 15.47 -2.06
CA ASP A 211 -15.23 16.41 -1.94
C ASP A 211 -14.95 17.83 -2.46
N ALA A 212 -13.71 18.14 -2.83
CA ALA A 212 -13.29 19.48 -3.25
C ALA A 212 -12.39 19.50 -4.51
N TRP A 213 -12.95 19.10 -5.64
CA TRP A 213 -12.27 19.10 -6.94
C TRP A 213 -12.89 20.09 -7.93
N LEU A 214 -12.12 21.06 -8.41
CA LEU A 214 -12.59 22.08 -9.35
C LEU A 214 -12.51 21.59 -10.80
N LEU A 215 -13.40 20.66 -11.15
CA LEU A 215 -13.42 19.93 -12.42
C LEU A 215 -13.34 20.86 -13.65
N THR A 216 -14.20 21.87 -13.81
CA THR A 216 -14.22 22.71 -15.04
C THR A 216 -12.90 23.45 -15.26
N ARG A 217 -12.24 23.85 -14.16
CA ARG A 217 -11.03 24.65 -14.22
C ARG A 217 -9.79 23.78 -14.44
N ASP A 218 -9.70 22.69 -13.68
CA ASP A 218 -8.46 21.91 -13.55
C ASP A 218 -8.49 20.61 -14.35
N TYR A 219 -9.69 20.06 -14.61
CA TYR A 219 -9.91 18.76 -15.25
C TYR A 219 -11.14 18.80 -16.19
N PRO A 220 -11.09 19.58 -17.28
CA PRO A 220 -12.22 19.75 -18.20
C PRO A 220 -12.59 18.46 -18.99
N GLU A 221 -11.78 17.41 -18.91
CA GLU A 221 -12.07 16.07 -19.44
C GLU A 221 -12.68 15.12 -18.39
N GLY A 222 -12.78 15.58 -17.14
CA GLY A 222 -13.17 14.81 -15.97
C GLY A 222 -11.98 14.09 -15.33
N ILE A 223 -12.11 13.76 -14.05
CA ILE A 223 -11.08 13.00 -13.34
C ILE A 223 -11.74 11.99 -12.40
N VAL A 224 -11.28 10.75 -12.48
CA VAL A 224 -11.52 9.69 -11.50
C VAL A 224 -10.19 9.03 -11.15
N ASN A 225 -10.12 8.47 -9.95
CA ASN A 225 -9.12 7.47 -9.61
C ASN A 225 -9.86 6.13 -9.52
N LEU A 226 -9.75 5.29 -10.56
CA LEU A 226 -10.46 4.01 -10.59
C LEU A 226 -10.01 3.08 -9.46
N SER A 227 -8.85 3.33 -8.85
CA SER A 227 -8.44 2.61 -7.65
C SER A 227 -9.27 2.94 -6.41
N TYR A 228 -10.19 3.91 -6.47
CA TYR A 228 -11.18 4.22 -5.42
C TYR A 228 -12.54 3.57 -5.72
N PHE A 229 -12.71 2.98 -6.91
CA PHE A 229 -13.97 2.38 -7.29
C PHE A 229 -14.21 1.06 -6.54
N SER A 230 -15.10 1.08 -5.54
CA SER A 230 -15.48 -0.07 -4.70
C SER A 230 -16.92 -0.56 -4.95
N PRO A 231 -17.22 -1.22 -6.07
CA PRO A 231 -18.60 -1.56 -6.45
C PRO A 231 -19.32 -2.47 -5.45
N GLY A 232 -18.59 -3.38 -4.80
CA GLY A 232 -19.11 -4.22 -3.73
C GLY A 232 -19.53 -3.39 -2.51
N TYR A 233 -18.76 -2.37 -2.15
CA TYR A 233 -19.11 -1.48 -1.05
C TYR A 233 -20.34 -0.66 -1.40
N PHE A 234 -20.35 -0.06 -2.59
CA PHE A 234 -21.42 0.82 -3.05
C PHE A 234 -22.76 0.08 -3.15
N THR A 235 -22.75 -1.17 -3.60
CA THR A 235 -23.94 -2.03 -3.56
C THR A 235 -24.43 -2.26 -2.12
N ALA A 236 -23.52 -2.51 -1.16
CA ALA A 236 -23.87 -2.67 0.24
C ALA A 236 -24.37 -1.35 0.87
N PHE A 237 -23.72 -0.22 0.55
CA PHE A 237 -24.11 1.12 0.98
C PHE A 237 -25.51 1.47 0.52
N GLY A 238 -25.84 1.25 -0.74
CA GLY A 238 -27.18 1.50 -1.27
C GLY A 238 -28.27 0.64 -0.63
N LYS A 239 -27.95 -0.58 -0.18
CA LYS A 239 -28.87 -1.41 0.60
C LYS A 239 -28.97 -0.95 2.06
N PHE A 240 -27.87 -0.51 2.64
CA PHE A 240 -27.79 -0.06 4.02
C PHE A 240 -28.53 1.28 4.25
N THR A 241 -28.40 2.22 3.33
CA THR A 241 -29.05 3.55 3.42
C THR A 241 -30.40 3.63 2.71
N GLY A 242 -30.78 2.59 1.95
CA GLY A 242 -31.98 2.59 1.11
C GLY A 242 -31.82 3.33 -0.23
N ASN A 243 -30.64 3.85 -0.56
CA ASN A 243 -30.35 4.50 -1.84
C ASN A 243 -29.77 3.50 -2.88
N THR A 244 -30.42 2.36 -3.09
CA THR A 244 -29.90 1.32 -4.00
C THR A 244 -29.80 1.80 -5.44
N SER A 245 -30.79 2.57 -5.93
CA SER A 245 -30.77 3.08 -7.30
C SER A 245 -29.62 4.04 -7.55
N GLY A 246 -29.33 4.94 -6.60
CA GLY A 246 -28.26 5.93 -6.74
C GLY A 246 -26.89 5.26 -6.83
N TRP A 247 -26.59 4.33 -5.92
CA TRP A 247 -25.33 3.60 -5.93
C TRP A 247 -25.19 2.62 -7.10
N ASN A 248 -26.29 2.08 -7.63
CA ASN A 248 -26.26 1.31 -8.88
C ASN A 248 -25.85 2.18 -10.07
N THR A 249 -26.27 3.45 -10.12
CA THR A 249 -25.81 4.40 -11.14
C THR A 249 -24.30 4.63 -11.02
N VAL A 250 -23.79 4.81 -9.80
CA VAL A 250 -22.34 4.97 -9.55
C VAL A 250 -21.57 3.75 -10.05
N ASN A 251 -22.03 2.54 -9.71
CA ASN A 251 -21.39 1.30 -10.17
C ASN A 251 -21.40 1.19 -11.70
N ALA A 252 -22.55 1.41 -12.33
CA ALA A 252 -22.68 1.33 -13.78
C ALA A 252 -21.75 2.33 -14.47
N ARG A 253 -21.67 3.56 -13.96
CA ARG A 253 -20.85 4.61 -14.55
C ARG A 253 -19.35 4.32 -14.45
N ASN A 254 -18.87 3.93 -13.28
CA ASN A 254 -17.44 3.67 -13.09
C ASN A 254 -16.97 2.38 -13.81
N TYR A 255 -17.82 1.34 -13.89
CA TYR A 255 -17.54 0.21 -14.79
C TYR A 255 -17.49 0.62 -16.26
N ALA A 256 -18.33 1.56 -16.71
CA ALA A 256 -18.25 2.07 -18.08
C ALA A 256 -16.92 2.78 -18.35
N ILE A 257 -16.42 3.59 -17.40
CA ILE A 257 -15.10 4.24 -17.50
C ILE A 257 -13.98 3.18 -17.51
N THR A 258 -14.06 2.17 -16.64
CA THR A 258 -13.14 1.01 -16.68
C THR A 258 -13.11 0.37 -18.07
N ASN A 259 -14.27 0.05 -18.64
CA ASN A 259 -14.35 -0.61 -19.94
C ASN A 259 -13.75 0.26 -21.05
N LEU A 260 -13.94 1.58 -20.99
CA LEU A 260 -13.30 2.52 -21.92
C LEU A 260 -11.77 2.51 -21.76
N ALA A 261 -11.25 2.56 -20.53
CA ALA A 261 -9.82 2.54 -20.25
C ALA A 261 -9.15 1.23 -20.70
N GLN A 262 -9.76 0.08 -20.39
CA GLN A 262 -9.30 -1.24 -20.82
C GLN A 262 -9.47 -1.49 -22.34
N GLY A 263 -10.36 -0.71 -22.98
CA GLY A 263 -10.62 -0.76 -24.42
C GLY A 263 -9.72 0.14 -25.27
N LYS A 264 -8.89 1.01 -24.67
CA LYS A 264 -8.04 1.94 -25.42
C LYS A 264 -7.06 1.21 -26.34
N ALA A 265 -6.86 1.75 -27.54
CA ALA A 265 -5.94 1.19 -28.52
C ALA A 265 -4.51 1.11 -27.95
N GLY A 266 -3.85 -0.04 -28.12
CA GLY A 266 -2.53 -0.30 -27.55
C GLY A 266 -2.53 -0.80 -26.11
N ASN A 267 -3.65 -0.74 -25.39
CA ASN A 267 -3.78 -1.33 -24.05
C ASN A 267 -4.08 -2.84 -24.14
N CYS A 268 -3.10 -3.64 -24.56
CA CYS A 268 -3.26 -5.10 -24.59
C CYS A 268 -3.23 -5.74 -23.19
N SER A 269 -2.78 -5.01 -22.17
CA SER A 269 -2.65 -5.53 -20.80
C SER A 269 -3.97 -5.52 -20.04
N LYS A 270 -4.93 -4.69 -20.50
CA LYS A 270 -6.20 -4.43 -19.84
C LYS A 270 -6.04 -3.85 -18.44
N LEU A 271 -4.88 -3.26 -18.15
CA LEU A 271 -4.66 -2.52 -16.92
C LEU A 271 -5.27 -1.12 -17.04
N ILE A 272 -5.52 -0.50 -15.90
CA ILE A 272 -5.91 0.90 -15.76
C ILE A 272 -4.74 1.74 -15.27
N SER A 273 -4.79 3.04 -15.49
CA SER A 273 -3.82 4.01 -14.98
C SER A 273 -4.19 4.49 -13.56
N ASN A 274 -3.24 5.10 -12.86
CA ASN A 274 -3.48 5.68 -11.52
C ASN A 274 -4.63 6.71 -11.55
N TRP A 275 -4.72 7.49 -12.63
CA TRP A 275 -5.74 8.51 -12.83
C TRP A 275 -6.34 8.40 -14.23
N ASN A 276 -7.65 8.62 -14.35
CA ASN A 276 -8.39 8.48 -15.61
C ASN A 276 -9.34 9.66 -15.85
N GLN A 277 -9.50 10.01 -17.12
CA GLN A 277 -10.58 10.85 -17.61
C GLN A 277 -11.88 10.07 -17.69
N TYR A 278 -13.01 10.77 -17.85
CA TYR A 278 -14.33 10.14 -17.97
C TYR A 278 -14.52 9.29 -19.23
N ASP A 279 -13.65 9.45 -20.22
CA ASP A 279 -13.61 8.63 -21.43
C ASP A 279 -12.61 7.47 -21.35
N GLY A 280 -12.02 7.25 -20.18
CA GLY A 280 -11.05 6.20 -19.90
C GLY A 280 -9.59 6.54 -20.24
N ASP A 281 -9.28 7.69 -20.86
CA ASP A 281 -7.88 8.06 -21.11
C ASP A 281 -7.13 8.31 -19.80
N PRO A 282 -5.81 8.06 -19.76
CA PRO A 282 -5.00 8.44 -18.61
C PRO A 282 -5.03 9.95 -18.34
N GLN A 283 -5.30 10.36 -17.10
CA GLN A 283 -5.32 11.77 -16.70
C GLN A 283 -4.02 12.15 -15.98
N THR A 284 -3.31 13.18 -16.44
CA THR A 284 -2.14 13.69 -15.72
C THR A 284 -2.56 14.51 -14.49
N VAL A 285 -1.91 14.28 -13.34
CA VAL A 285 -1.99 15.14 -12.16
C VAL A 285 -0.63 15.76 -11.83
N SER A 286 -0.63 16.98 -11.28
CA SER A 286 0.59 17.79 -11.14
C SER A 286 1.58 17.26 -10.11
N TRP A 287 1.12 16.49 -9.12
CA TRP A 287 1.97 15.89 -8.07
C TRP A 287 2.54 14.52 -8.46
N GLN A 288 2.08 13.92 -9.57
CA GLN A 288 2.53 12.61 -10.08
C GLN A 288 2.57 12.60 -11.62
N PRO A 289 3.20 13.57 -12.29
CA PRO A 289 3.01 13.77 -13.73
C PRO A 289 3.41 12.54 -14.56
N ASP A 290 4.52 11.89 -14.20
CA ASP A 290 5.02 10.73 -14.94
C ASP A 290 4.26 9.44 -14.60
N THR A 291 3.94 9.22 -13.33
CA THR A 291 3.33 7.97 -12.86
C THR A 291 1.81 7.95 -12.99
N SER A 292 1.16 9.08 -13.28
CA SER A 292 -0.28 9.19 -13.49
C SER A 292 -0.81 8.14 -14.49
N HIS A 293 0.02 7.80 -15.49
CA HIS A 293 -0.34 6.97 -16.63
C HIS A 293 -0.05 5.48 -16.44
N TYR A 294 0.50 5.08 -15.30
CA TYR A 294 0.90 3.69 -15.05
C TYR A 294 -0.17 2.95 -14.27
N TRP A 295 -0.21 1.64 -14.47
CA TRP A 295 -0.70 0.78 -13.42
C TRP A 295 0.32 0.82 -12.29
N GLY A 296 0.03 1.56 -11.22
CA GLY A 296 1.03 1.91 -10.21
C GLY A 296 0.47 1.90 -8.79
N TRP A 297 1.05 2.76 -7.96
CA TRP A 297 0.76 2.86 -6.52
C TRP A 297 -0.68 3.27 -6.17
N ASP A 298 -1.47 3.68 -7.14
CA ASP A 298 -2.92 3.83 -6.98
C ASP A 298 -3.63 2.67 -7.68
N ALA A 299 -3.47 2.58 -9.01
CA ALA A 299 -4.24 1.70 -9.89
C ALA A 299 -4.20 0.22 -9.52
N ALA A 300 -3.17 -0.24 -8.79
CA ALA A 300 -3.12 -1.62 -8.33
C ALA A 300 -4.31 -1.99 -7.43
N ARG A 301 -4.79 -1.08 -6.59
CA ARG A 301 -5.92 -1.30 -5.64
C ARG A 301 -7.22 -1.67 -6.32
N PHE A 302 -7.41 -1.18 -7.55
CA PHE A 302 -8.56 -1.53 -8.38
C PHE A 302 -8.77 -3.05 -8.48
N ALA A 303 -7.70 -3.82 -8.64
CA ALA A 303 -7.79 -5.28 -8.72
C ALA A 303 -8.43 -5.89 -7.46
N TRP A 304 -8.04 -5.40 -6.28
CA TRP A 304 -8.61 -5.89 -5.02
C TRP A 304 -10.07 -5.42 -4.85
N ARG A 305 -10.36 -4.14 -5.13
CA ARG A 305 -11.72 -3.58 -4.99
C ARG A 305 -12.74 -4.27 -5.90
N ILE A 306 -12.36 -4.62 -7.13
CA ILE A 306 -13.22 -5.39 -8.04
C ILE A 306 -13.29 -6.88 -7.62
N ALA A 307 -12.21 -7.45 -7.09
CA ALA A 307 -12.23 -8.80 -6.55
C ALA A 307 -13.22 -8.94 -5.37
N VAL A 308 -13.38 -7.89 -4.55
CA VAL A 308 -14.44 -7.83 -3.52
C VAL A 308 -15.84 -7.92 -4.15
N ASP A 309 -16.13 -7.14 -5.20
CA ASP A 309 -17.44 -7.23 -5.87
C ASP A 309 -17.69 -8.61 -6.50
N LYS A 310 -16.65 -9.19 -7.11
CA LYS A 310 -16.71 -10.57 -7.62
C LYS A 310 -17.03 -11.56 -6.49
N ALA A 311 -16.44 -11.39 -5.31
CA ALA A 311 -16.65 -12.28 -4.17
C ALA A 311 -18.03 -12.09 -3.52
N TRP A 312 -18.51 -10.85 -3.43
CA TRP A 312 -19.72 -10.48 -2.68
C TRP A 312 -20.99 -10.62 -3.50
N TYR A 313 -20.95 -10.22 -4.76
CA TYR A 313 -22.13 -10.18 -5.63
C TYR A 313 -21.93 -10.93 -6.95
N ASN A 314 -20.69 -11.28 -7.29
CA ASN A 314 -20.37 -12.01 -8.51
C ASN A 314 -21.05 -11.36 -9.73
N THR A 315 -20.87 -10.06 -9.90
CA THR A 315 -21.46 -9.32 -11.03
C THR A 315 -20.79 -9.74 -12.35
N ALA A 316 -21.48 -9.53 -13.48
CA ALA A 316 -20.90 -9.81 -14.79
C ALA A 316 -19.65 -8.95 -15.06
N ASN A 317 -19.74 -7.65 -14.76
CA ASN A 317 -18.63 -6.72 -14.93
C ASN A 317 -17.41 -7.15 -14.10
N ALA A 318 -17.59 -7.49 -12.81
CA ALA A 318 -16.47 -7.93 -11.99
C ALA A 318 -15.81 -9.21 -12.52
N ARG A 319 -16.59 -10.19 -13.01
CA ARG A 319 -16.01 -11.39 -13.63
C ARG A 319 -15.21 -11.07 -14.88
N GLU A 320 -15.75 -10.22 -15.75
CA GLU A 320 -15.10 -9.84 -17.00
C GLU A 320 -13.79 -9.09 -16.74
N THR A 321 -13.84 -8.03 -15.93
CA THR A 321 -12.66 -7.27 -15.52
C THR A 321 -11.61 -8.15 -14.86
N MET A 322 -12.00 -9.07 -13.96
CA MET A 322 -11.04 -9.97 -13.30
C MET A 322 -10.47 -11.02 -14.25
N ASN A 323 -11.21 -11.51 -15.24
CA ASN A 323 -10.66 -12.39 -16.26
C ASN A 323 -9.57 -11.70 -17.09
N GLU A 324 -9.75 -10.41 -17.40
CA GLU A 324 -8.75 -9.63 -18.12
C GLU A 324 -7.50 -9.39 -17.26
N VAL A 325 -7.66 -8.76 -16.08
CA VAL A 325 -6.53 -8.39 -15.21
C VAL A 325 -5.83 -9.63 -14.63
N GLY A 326 -6.60 -10.63 -14.20
CA GLY A 326 -6.09 -11.90 -13.70
C GLY A 326 -5.44 -12.74 -14.79
N GLY A 327 -5.94 -12.67 -16.04
CA GLY A 327 -5.30 -13.28 -17.20
C GLY A 327 -3.92 -12.68 -17.47
N PHE A 328 -3.80 -11.34 -17.45
CA PHE A 328 -2.52 -10.65 -17.57
C PHE A 328 -1.53 -11.11 -16.49
N PHE A 329 -1.89 -11.00 -15.20
CA PHE A 329 -0.95 -11.32 -14.11
C PHE A 329 -0.66 -12.83 -13.99
N SER A 330 -1.62 -13.70 -14.30
CA SER A 330 -1.33 -15.14 -14.39
C SER A 330 -0.36 -15.43 -15.54
N SER A 331 -0.41 -14.67 -16.64
CA SER A 331 0.54 -14.80 -17.75
C SER A 331 1.91 -14.16 -17.52
N VAL A 332 2.00 -13.13 -16.68
CA VAL A 332 3.28 -12.68 -16.12
C VAL A 332 3.87 -13.79 -15.24
N GLY A 333 3.02 -14.37 -14.39
CA GLY A 333 3.37 -15.31 -13.33
C GLY A 333 3.74 -14.56 -12.04
N ILE A 334 3.18 -14.96 -10.90
CA ILE A 334 3.22 -14.12 -9.68
C ILE A 334 4.64 -13.77 -9.20
N SER A 335 5.59 -14.70 -9.28
CA SER A 335 7.00 -14.45 -8.93
C SER A 335 7.72 -13.48 -9.88
N ASN A 336 7.15 -13.24 -11.05
CA ASN A 336 7.64 -12.28 -12.05
C ASN A 336 6.89 -10.95 -11.99
N VAL A 337 5.91 -10.79 -11.10
CA VAL A 337 5.27 -9.49 -10.89
C VAL A 337 6.31 -8.50 -10.40
N ARG A 338 6.28 -7.29 -10.94
CA ARG A 338 7.18 -6.20 -10.61
C ARG A 338 6.40 -4.95 -10.27
N ALA A 339 7.09 -3.97 -9.74
CA ALA A 339 6.51 -2.68 -9.50
C ALA A 339 6.26 -1.93 -10.82
N GLN A 340 5.01 -1.47 -10.93
CA GLN A 340 4.49 -0.62 -11.99
C GLN A 340 4.56 -1.21 -13.42
N TYR A 341 3.48 -0.99 -14.17
CA TYR A 341 3.39 -1.39 -15.57
C TYR A 341 2.86 -0.22 -16.39
N ARG A 342 3.41 -0.08 -17.60
CA ARG A 342 2.74 0.68 -18.66
C ARG A 342 1.49 -0.10 -19.11
N LEU A 343 0.55 0.61 -19.73
CA LEU A 343 -0.71 0.00 -20.21
C LEU A 343 -0.51 -0.95 -21.40
N ASP A 344 0.66 -0.91 -22.07
CA ASP A 344 1.08 -1.93 -23.03
C ASP A 344 1.64 -3.20 -22.36
N GLY A 345 1.55 -3.31 -21.03
CA GLY A 345 2.02 -4.43 -20.23
C GLY A 345 3.52 -4.45 -19.98
N THR A 346 4.27 -3.46 -20.46
CA THR A 346 5.71 -3.37 -20.19
C THR A 346 5.95 -3.03 -18.72
N SER A 347 6.76 -3.86 -18.05
CA SER A 347 7.23 -3.60 -16.68
C SER A 347 8.12 -2.36 -16.66
N ILE A 348 7.94 -1.50 -15.65
CA ILE A 348 8.74 -0.28 -15.50
C ILE A 348 9.89 -0.52 -14.52
N ASP A 349 9.57 -0.92 -13.30
CA ASP A 349 10.59 -1.18 -12.29
C ASP A 349 10.97 -2.67 -12.26
N SER A 350 12.16 -2.96 -11.74
CA SER A 350 12.70 -4.31 -11.69
C SER A 350 12.51 -5.01 -10.34
N TYR A 351 12.01 -4.29 -9.32
CA TYR A 351 11.83 -4.85 -7.99
C TYR A 351 10.47 -5.53 -7.82
N HIS A 352 10.48 -6.58 -7.01
CA HIS A 352 9.31 -7.37 -6.63
C HIS A 352 8.84 -6.89 -5.25
N SER A 353 7.61 -6.39 -5.15
CA SER A 353 7.12 -5.73 -3.93
C SER A 353 5.88 -6.39 -3.36
N THR A 354 5.76 -6.34 -2.04
CA THR A 354 4.59 -6.79 -1.28
C THR A 354 3.27 -6.20 -1.79
N TYR A 355 3.24 -4.89 -2.06
CA TYR A 355 2.04 -4.18 -2.50
C TYR A 355 1.54 -4.69 -3.86
N PHE A 356 2.38 -4.68 -4.89
CA PHE A 356 1.97 -5.12 -6.24
C PHE A 356 1.62 -6.61 -6.30
N VAL A 357 2.29 -7.45 -5.51
CA VAL A 357 1.96 -8.87 -5.37
C VAL A 357 0.57 -9.09 -4.78
N ALA A 358 0.22 -8.36 -3.72
CA ALA A 358 -1.10 -8.46 -3.10
C ALA A 358 -2.25 -8.22 -4.09
N HIS A 359 -2.09 -7.23 -4.96
CA HIS A 359 -3.08 -6.86 -5.97
C HIS A 359 -3.13 -7.82 -7.15
N ALA A 360 -1.96 -8.20 -7.69
CA ALA A 360 -1.88 -9.20 -8.75
C ALA A 360 -2.45 -10.55 -8.29
N ALA A 361 -2.18 -10.95 -7.05
CA ALA A 361 -2.72 -12.18 -6.46
C ALA A 361 -4.24 -12.13 -6.29
N SER A 362 -4.78 -10.98 -5.87
CA SER A 362 -6.23 -10.75 -5.75
C SER A 362 -6.92 -10.89 -7.12
N ALA A 363 -6.33 -10.33 -8.18
CA ALA A 363 -6.84 -10.48 -9.55
C ALA A 363 -6.82 -11.94 -10.02
N ILE A 364 -5.69 -12.65 -9.82
CA ILE A 364 -5.56 -14.07 -10.21
C ILE A 364 -6.59 -14.94 -9.50
N TRP A 365 -6.82 -14.71 -8.20
CA TRP A 365 -7.82 -15.46 -7.43
C TRP A 365 -9.27 -15.13 -7.85
N ALA A 366 -9.53 -13.88 -8.20
CA ALA A 366 -10.87 -13.44 -8.56
C ALA A 366 -11.27 -13.80 -10.00
N ALA A 367 -10.33 -14.14 -10.89
CA ALA A 367 -10.58 -14.51 -12.29
C ALA A 367 -11.19 -15.92 -12.43
N PRO A 368 -12.50 -16.08 -12.70
CA PRO A 368 -13.11 -17.42 -12.82
C PRO A 368 -12.70 -18.17 -14.09
N SER A 369 -12.32 -17.49 -15.16
CA SER A 369 -11.99 -18.07 -16.47
C SER A 369 -11.04 -17.15 -17.26
N PRO A 370 -9.80 -16.91 -16.78
CA PRO A 370 -8.85 -16.05 -17.44
C PRO A 370 -8.38 -16.64 -18.78
N ASN A 371 -8.13 -15.78 -19.76
CA ASN A 371 -7.41 -16.15 -20.98
C ASN A 371 -5.93 -15.82 -20.84
N ALA A 372 -5.07 -16.61 -21.50
CA ALA A 372 -3.65 -16.29 -21.55
C ALA A 372 -3.40 -15.02 -22.36
N VAL A 373 -2.52 -14.14 -21.86
CA VAL A 373 -2.22 -12.84 -22.47
C VAL A 373 -0.79 -12.82 -22.97
N ASN A 374 -0.58 -12.35 -24.20
CA ASN A 374 0.74 -12.05 -24.76
C ASN A 374 0.88 -10.53 -24.97
N CYS A 375 1.39 -9.84 -23.95
CA CYS A 375 1.43 -8.38 -23.89
C CYS A 375 2.50 -7.94 -22.89
N GLY A 376 3.52 -7.21 -23.36
CA GLY A 376 4.63 -6.75 -22.52
C GLY A 376 5.27 -7.88 -21.71
N ALA A 377 5.15 -7.82 -20.37
CA ALA A 377 5.69 -8.82 -19.45
C ALA A 377 4.91 -10.16 -19.41
N ALA A 378 3.68 -10.19 -19.93
CA ALA A 378 2.84 -11.40 -19.96
C ALA A 378 3.20 -12.28 -21.17
N THR A 379 3.51 -13.56 -20.95
CA THR A 379 4.04 -14.45 -22.01
C THR A 379 3.08 -15.58 -22.38
N GLY A 380 1.93 -15.27 -22.97
CA GLY A 380 1.09 -16.18 -23.78
C GLY A 380 0.58 -17.49 -23.15
N SER A 381 0.87 -17.76 -21.88
CA SER A 381 0.44 -18.94 -21.12
C SER A 381 0.07 -18.53 -19.70
N LEU A 382 -0.86 -19.23 -19.06
CA LEU A 382 -1.21 -19.00 -17.66
C LEU A 382 -0.20 -19.76 -16.78
N LYS A 383 0.55 -19.06 -15.93
CA LYS A 383 1.68 -19.63 -15.16
C LYS A 383 1.39 -19.80 -13.67
N THR A 384 0.30 -19.21 -13.17
CA THR A 384 0.04 -19.14 -11.73
C THR A 384 -1.39 -19.50 -11.40
N SER A 385 -1.54 -20.43 -10.46
CA SER A 385 -2.83 -20.76 -9.83
C SER A 385 -3.16 -19.82 -8.67
N PRO A 386 -4.44 -19.68 -8.28
CA PRO A 386 -4.84 -18.90 -7.11
C PRO A 386 -4.09 -19.27 -5.81
N GLN A 387 -3.84 -20.57 -5.58
CA GLN A 387 -3.08 -21.00 -4.40
C GLN A 387 -1.61 -20.55 -4.46
N GLN A 388 -0.96 -20.63 -5.62
CA GLN A 388 0.41 -20.14 -5.78
C GLN A 388 0.49 -18.63 -5.57
N ALA A 389 -0.51 -17.89 -6.05
CA ALA A 389 -0.61 -16.45 -5.83
C ALA A 389 -0.73 -16.09 -4.34
N TYR A 390 -1.59 -16.80 -3.59
CA TYR A 390 -1.72 -16.61 -2.14
C TYR A 390 -0.42 -16.94 -1.39
N ASN A 391 0.27 -18.01 -1.78
CA ASN A 391 1.56 -18.36 -1.19
C ASN A 391 2.59 -17.24 -1.39
N GLU A 392 2.57 -16.54 -2.53
CA GLU A 392 3.47 -15.40 -2.74
C GLU A 392 3.12 -14.21 -1.84
N VAL A 393 1.83 -13.91 -1.65
CA VAL A 393 1.38 -12.89 -0.68
C VAL A 393 1.90 -13.19 0.73
N LEU A 394 1.90 -14.47 1.13
CA LEU A 394 2.46 -14.88 2.42
C LEU A 394 3.97 -14.61 2.51
N ASN A 395 4.71 -14.89 1.44
CA ASN A 395 6.17 -14.77 1.37
C ASN A 395 6.66 -13.32 1.26
N THR A 396 5.86 -12.43 0.67
CA THR A 396 6.19 -11.00 0.59
C THR A 396 5.72 -10.27 1.84
N LYS A 397 6.63 -9.56 2.51
CA LYS A 397 6.31 -8.76 3.70
C LYS A 397 7.40 -7.72 3.96
N GLU A 398 6.99 -6.48 4.22
CA GLU A 398 7.91 -5.45 4.69
C GLU A 398 8.21 -5.64 6.18
N GLN A 399 9.49 -5.67 6.55
CA GLN A 399 9.93 -5.86 7.94
C GLN A 399 10.14 -4.53 8.69
N GLY A 400 10.19 -3.39 7.99
CA GLY A 400 10.48 -2.08 8.57
C GLY A 400 10.39 -0.94 7.54
N GLY A 401 10.42 0.30 8.01
CA GLY A 401 10.37 1.50 7.18
C GLY A 401 8.96 1.92 6.75
N ASP A 402 8.88 2.95 5.91
CA ASP A 402 7.61 3.60 5.50
C ASP A 402 6.68 2.64 4.74
N GLY A 403 7.23 1.60 4.11
CA GLY A 403 6.46 0.54 3.44
C GLY A 403 5.65 -0.37 4.37
N VAL A 404 5.91 -0.35 5.69
CA VAL A 404 5.15 -1.16 6.66
C VAL A 404 3.70 -0.69 6.75
N TYR A 405 3.45 0.61 6.71
CA TYR A 405 2.08 1.13 6.69
C TYR A 405 1.38 0.70 5.40
N TYR A 406 1.91 1.12 4.25
CA TYR A 406 1.17 1.01 2.99
C TYR A 406 1.15 -0.44 2.44
N ASN A 407 2.31 -1.05 2.27
CA ASN A 407 2.40 -2.35 1.61
C ASN A 407 1.80 -3.48 2.46
N ASN A 408 2.04 -3.46 3.78
CA ASN A 408 1.48 -4.50 4.64
C ASN A 408 -0.03 -4.32 4.90
N SER A 409 -0.59 -3.11 4.76
CA SER A 409 -2.07 -2.92 4.73
C SER A 409 -2.66 -3.75 3.59
N TRP A 410 -2.15 -3.56 2.38
CA TRP A 410 -2.68 -4.23 1.20
C TRP A 410 -2.37 -5.72 1.16
N ARG A 411 -1.24 -6.14 1.74
CA ARG A 411 -0.99 -7.55 2.04
C ARG A 411 -2.09 -8.13 2.94
N LEU A 412 -2.45 -7.43 4.02
CA LEU A 412 -3.50 -7.89 4.95
C LEU A 412 -4.88 -7.93 4.28
N PHE A 413 -5.22 -6.93 3.46
CA PHE A 413 -6.45 -6.94 2.66
C PHE A 413 -6.53 -8.13 1.70
N ALA A 414 -5.43 -8.43 0.98
CA ALA A 414 -5.38 -9.60 0.09
C ALA A 414 -5.54 -10.91 0.88
N MET A 415 -4.87 -11.02 2.03
CA MET A 415 -5.02 -12.18 2.92
C MET A 415 -6.46 -12.34 3.40
N LEU A 416 -7.10 -11.27 3.89
CA LEU A 416 -8.48 -11.31 4.35
C LEU A 416 -9.44 -11.74 3.24
N LEU A 417 -9.28 -11.20 2.03
CA LEU A 417 -10.13 -11.53 0.88
C LEU A 417 -9.95 -12.99 0.43
N MET A 418 -8.71 -13.40 0.13
CA MET A 418 -8.41 -14.72 -0.43
C MET A 418 -8.68 -15.86 0.55
N THR A 419 -8.68 -15.60 1.85
CA THR A 419 -8.98 -16.60 2.90
C THR A 419 -10.44 -16.61 3.34
N GLY A 420 -11.29 -15.75 2.76
CA GLY A 420 -12.72 -15.69 3.10
C GLY A 420 -13.00 -15.00 4.43
N ASN A 421 -12.08 -14.16 4.90
CA ASN A 421 -12.19 -13.37 6.12
C ASN A 421 -12.54 -11.89 5.85
N PHE A 422 -12.97 -11.58 4.62
CA PHE A 422 -13.58 -10.30 4.22
C PHE A 422 -14.99 -10.55 3.63
N PRO A 423 -15.97 -11.04 4.42
CA PRO A 423 -17.29 -11.36 3.91
C PRO A 423 -18.12 -10.11 3.60
N ASN A 424 -19.20 -10.28 2.85
CA ASN A 424 -20.21 -9.24 2.71
C ASN A 424 -20.97 -9.08 4.03
N PHE A 425 -20.57 -8.11 4.85
CA PHE A 425 -21.13 -7.90 6.18
C PHE A 425 -22.65 -7.65 6.14
N TYR A 426 -23.13 -6.88 5.16
CA TYR A 426 -24.54 -6.54 5.02
C TYR A 426 -25.39 -7.77 4.69
N GLU A 427 -25.02 -8.54 3.68
CA GLU A 427 -25.78 -9.73 3.29
C GLU A 427 -25.72 -10.80 4.37
N MET A 428 -24.57 -10.99 5.01
CA MET A 428 -24.43 -11.91 6.14
C MET A 428 -25.37 -11.55 7.30
N ALA A 429 -25.66 -10.26 7.51
CA ALA A 429 -26.58 -9.80 8.55
C ALA A 429 -28.06 -9.86 8.16
N ASN A 430 -28.39 -9.89 6.87
CA ASN A 430 -29.76 -9.78 6.37
C ASN A 430 -30.27 -11.01 5.61
N SER A 431 -29.41 -11.97 5.31
CA SER A 431 -29.81 -13.23 4.69
C SER A 431 -30.58 -14.12 5.67
N THR A 432 -31.68 -14.71 5.21
CA THR A 432 -32.41 -15.79 5.91
C THR A 432 -31.71 -17.15 5.82
N THR A 433 -30.69 -17.24 4.97
CA THR A 433 -29.87 -18.43 4.75
C THR A 433 -28.46 -18.12 5.24
N PRO A 434 -27.93 -18.83 6.25
CA PRO A 434 -26.56 -18.60 6.73
C PRO A 434 -25.59 -18.71 5.56
N THR A 435 -24.90 -17.62 5.22
CA THR A 435 -23.79 -17.63 4.27
C THR A 435 -22.67 -18.44 4.90
N ALA A 436 -22.51 -19.69 4.45
CA ALA A 436 -21.56 -20.72 4.85
C ALA A 436 -21.17 -20.74 6.34
N THR A 437 -21.59 -21.79 7.05
CA THR A 437 -20.99 -22.19 8.33
C THR A 437 -19.46 -22.01 8.25
N PRO A 438 -18.81 -21.32 9.20
CA PRO A 438 -17.36 -21.15 9.20
C PRO A 438 -16.71 -22.51 8.95
N VAL A 439 -15.98 -22.64 7.84
CA VAL A 439 -15.29 -23.89 7.56
C VAL A 439 -14.16 -23.95 8.57
N VAL A 440 -14.10 -25.01 9.37
CA VAL A 440 -12.93 -25.26 10.22
C VAL A 440 -11.74 -25.39 9.27
N PRO A 441 -10.73 -24.50 9.34
CA PRO A 441 -9.54 -24.65 8.52
C PRO A 441 -8.96 -26.03 8.81
N THR A 442 -8.89 -26.90 7.79
CA THR A 442 -8.26 -28.20 7.96
C THR A 442 -6.81 -27.93 8.35
N ALA A 443 -6.46 -28.19 9.61
CA ALA A 443 -5.07 -28.20 10.02
C ALA A 443 -4.35 -29.21 9.11
N THR A 444 -3.54 -28.72 8.19
CA THR A 444 -2.64 -29.59 7.44
C THR A 444 -1.80 -30.29 8.50
N PRO A 445 -1.77 -31.62 8.58
CA PRO A 445 -0.87 -32.30 9.48
C PRO A 445 0.54 -31.81 9.13
N VAL A 446 1.21 -31.18 10.07
CA VAL A 446 2.65 -30.93 9.97
C VAL A 446 3.28 -32.32 10.04
N VAL A 447 3.37 -33.01 8.91
CA VAL A 447 4.28 -34.13 8.77
C VAL A 447 5.66 -33.48 8.78
N PRO A 448 6.52 -33.77 9.77
CA PRO A 448 7.90 -33.31 9.72
C PRO A 448 8.51 -33.97 8.49
N THR A 449 8.69 -33.22 7.42
CA THR A 449 9.49 -33.68 6.29
C THR A 449 10.90 -33.86 6.82
N ALA A 450 11.33 -35.11 6.97
CA ALA A 450 12.71 -35.43 7.29
C ALA A 450 13.60 -34.71 6.28
N THR A 451 14.50 -33.88 6.79
CA THR A 451 15.52 -33.21 5.98
C THR A 451 16.25 -34.27 5.16
N PRO A 452 16.28 -34.18 3.81
CA PRO A 452 17.08 -35.11 3.02
C PRO A 452 18.54 -34.94 3.41
N VAL A 453 19.12 -35.99 4.00
CA VAL A 453 20.57 -36.06 4.23
C VAL A 453 21.20 -36.24 2.85
N VAL A 454 21.73 -35.15 2.29
CA VAL A 454 22.55 -35.20 1.08
C VAL A 454 23.94 -35.73 1.47
N PRO A 455 24.41 -36.86 0.90
CA PRO A 455 25.76 -37.33 1.14
C PRO A 455 26.79 -36.36 0.51
N PRO A 456 27.97 -36.19 1.13
CA PRO A 456 28.98 -35.26 0.64
C PRO A 456 29.45 -35.69 -0.75
N THR A 457 29.20 -34.85 -1.75
CA THR A 457 29.66 -35.07 -3.12
C THR A 457 31.13 -34.67 -3.23
N ALA A 458 31.97 -35.56 -3.74
CA ALA A 458 33.40 -35.34 -3.93
C ALA A 458 33.66 -34.14 -4.87
N THR A 459 34.55 -33.26 -4.46
CA THR A 459 34.98 -32.09 -5.23
C THR A 459 35.72 -32.53 -6.51
N PRO A 460 35.29 -32.12 -7.72
CA PRO A 460 36.04 -32.40 -8.93
C PRO A 460 37.28 -31.49 -9.02
N VAL A 461 38.45 -32.10 -9.22
CA VAL A 461 39.71 -31.41 -9.53
C VAL A 461 39.69 -31.01 -11.00
N VAL A 462 39.72 -29.70 -11.28
CA VAL A 462 39.84 -29.16 -12.63
C VAL A 462 41.32 -28.80 -12.91
N PRO A 463 41.91 -29.16 -14.07
CA PRO A 463 43.28 -28.81 -14.43
C PRO A 463 43.45 -27.30 -14.73
N PRO A 464 44.65 -26.72 -14.56
CA PRO A 464 44.88 -25.31 -14.81
C PRO A 464 44.79 -25.01 -16.31
N THR A 465 43.85 -24.13 -16.68
CA THR A 465 43.71 -23.61 -18.05
C THR A 465 44.59 -22.37 -18.21
N ALA A 466 45.30 -22.28 -19.34
CA ALA A 466 46.28 -21.24 -19.66
C ALA A 466 45.70 -19.81 -19.60
N THR A 467 46.50 -18.91 -19.05
CA THR A 467 46.22 -17.47 -18.89
C THR A 467 46.13 -16.76 -20.25
N PRO A 468 45.06 -16.01 -20.56
CA PRO A 468 45.05 -15.13 -21.72
C PRO A 468 45.91 -13.89 -21.46
N VAL A 469 46.80 -13.56 -22.38
CA VAL A 469 47.54 -12.29 -22.41
C VAL A 469 46.57 -11.19 -22.87
N VAL A 470 46.25 -10.27 -21.97
CA VAL A 470 45.42 -9.07 -22.24
C VAL A 470 46.32 -7.96 -22.80
N PRO A 471 45.99 -7.31 -23.93
CA PRO A 471 46.72 -6.14 -24.42
C PRO A 471 46.51 -4.92 -23.50
N PRO A 472 47.45 -3.96 -23.45
CA PRO A 472 47.39 -2.86 -22.48
C PRO A 472 46.13 -2.00 -22.69
N THR A 473 45.31 -1.93 -21.65
CA THR A 473 44.14 -1.07 -21.55
C THR A 473 44.55 0.40 -21.66
N ALA A 474 44.01 1.12 -22.64
CA ALA A 474 44.16 2.56 -22.73
C ALA A 474 43.53 3.23 -21.49
N THR A 475 44.30 4.11 -20.86
CA THR A 475 43.84 4.96 -19.74
C THR A 475 42.67 5.83 -20.22
N PRO A 476 41.52 5.87 -19.53
CA PRO A 476 40.45 6.78 -19.89
C PRO A 476 40.94 8.22 -19.65
N VAL A 477 40.97 9.03 -20.71
CA VAL A 477 41.15 10.47 -20.59
C VAL A 477 39.87 11.02 -19.96
N VAL A 478 39.98 11.51 -18.72
CA VAL A 478 38.94 12.34 -18.08
C VAL A 478 38.82 13.60 -18.93
N PRO A 479 37.65 13.93 -19.51
CA PRO A 479 37.47 15.22 -20.13
C PRO A 479 37.52 16.27 -19.02
N THR A 480 38.55 17.11 -19.03
CA THR A 480 38.60 18.32 -18.21
C THR A 480 37.49 19.24 -18.69
N ALA A 481 36.32 19.16 -18.08
CA ALA A 481 35.29 20.18 -18.23
C ALA A 481 35.87 21.49 -17.72
N THR A 482 35.87 22.50 -18.58
CA THR A 482 36.18 23.89 -18.22
C THR A 482 35.18 24.30 -17.13
N PRO A 483 35.61 24.87 -15.99
CA PRO A 483 34.69 25.26 -14.92
C PRO A 483 33.73 26.31 -15.45
N VAL A 484 32.47 25.92 -15.62
CA VAL A 484 31.38 26.86 -15.87
C VAL A 484 31.06 27.49 -14.52
N SER A 485 31.60 28.69 -14.28
CA SER A 485 31.21 29.50 -13.12
C SER A 485 29.71 29.81 -13.22
N GLY A 486 28.89 29.19 -12.37
CA GLY A 486 27.47 29.56 -12.27
C GLY A 486 26.49 28.53 -11.69
N ALA A 487 26.87 27.25 -11.54
CA ALA A 487 25.99 26.27 -10.90
C ALA A 487 26.13 26.33 -9.37
N SER A 488 25.42 27.26 -8.74
CA SER A 488 25.23 27.25 -7.29
C SER A 488 24.35 26.04 -6.94
N CYS A 489 24.80 25.16 -6.06
CA CYS A 489 24.00 24.04 -5.57
C CYS A 489 24.10 23.89 -4.05
N GLN A 490 23.06 23.31 -3.47
CA GLN A 490 23.04 22.90 -2.08
C GLN A 490 22.64 21.42 -2.01
N VAL A 491 23.33 20.64 -1.19
CA VAL A 491 23.04 19.22 -0.97
C VAL A 491 22.56 19.01 0.46
N SER A 492 21.40 18.38 0.62
CA SER A 492 20.98 17.80 1.91
C SER A 492 21.24 16.30 1.86
N TYR A 493 21.81 15.75 2.94
CA TYR A 493 22.18 14.35 3.06
C TYR A 493 21.67 13.81 4.40
N VAL A 494 20.54 13.12 4.38
CA VAL A 494 19.85 12.65 5.58
C VAL A 494 20.06 11.15 5.73
N VAL A 495 20.65 10.73 6.85
CA VAL A 495 20.97 9.33 7.14
C VAL A 495 19.93 8.70 8.06
N ASN A 496 19.45 7.52 7.69
CA ASN A 496 18.76 6.61 8.59
C ASN A 496 19.61 5.33 8.74
N GLN A 497 20.29 5.18 9.87
CA GLN A 497 21.27 4.11 10.11
C GLN A 497 20.79 3.06 11.12
N TRP A 498 21.29 1.84 10.93
CA TRP A 498 21.17 0.70 11.84
C TRP A 498 22.52 -0.02 11.92
N ASN A 499 22.58 -1.07 12.73
CA ASN A 499 23.78 -1.85 13.11
C ASN A 499 25.03 -1.63 12.23
N THR A 500 25.05 -2.21 11.02
CA THR A 500 26.17 -2.09 10.07
C THR A 500 25.71 -1.56 8.71
N GLY A 501 24.54 -0.91 8.65
CA GLY A 501 23.93 -0.44 7.41
C GLY A 501 23.18 0.85 7.58
N PHE A 502 22.98 1.58 6.51
CA PHE A 502 22.19 2.82 6.51
C PHE A 502 21.53 3.05 5.16
N THR A 503 20.50 3.88 5.18
CA THR A 503 20.01 4.55 3.98
C THR A 503 20.37 6.02 4.05
N ALA A 504 20.66 6.62 2.90
CA ALA A 504 20.82 8.06 2.77
C ALA A 504 19.85 8.59 1.73
N ASN A 505 19.06 9.61 2.11
CA ASN A 505 18.30 10.42 1.18
C ASN A 505 19.11 11.67 0.84
N VAL A 506 19.36 11.87 -0.45
CA VAL A 506 20.18 12.97 -0.97
C VAL A 506 19.30 13.88 -1.81
N THR A 507 19.21 15.15 -1.42
CA THR A 507 18.49 16.20 -2.15
C THR A 507 19.49 17.17 -2.76
N ILE A 508 19.44 17.33 -4.07
CA ILE A 508 20.20 18.33 -4.82
C ILE A 508 19.28 19.51 -5.07
N LYS A 509 19.61 20.68 -4.53
CA LYS A 509 18.93 21.94 -4.84
C LYS A 509 19.76 22.77 -5.79
N ASN A 510 19.16 23.22 -6.89
CA ASN A 510 19.76 24.20 -7.78
C ASN A 510 19.55 25.61 -7.18
N THR A 511 20.61 26.22 -6.66
CA THR A 511 20.58 27.59 -6.13
C THR A 511 21.09 28.62 -7.15
N GLY A 512 21.43 28.18 -8.36
CA GLY A 512 21.84 29.03 -9.48
C GLY A 512 20.65 29.64 -10.23
N SER A 513 20.95 30.46 -11.23
CA SER A 513 19.95 31.15 -12.08
C SER A 513 19.66 30.43 -13.40
N SER A 514 20.36 29.34 -13.72
CA SER A 514 20.17 28.53 -14.92
C SER A 514 19.70 27.11 -14.59
N THR A 515 18.90 26.52 -15.47
CA THR A 515 18.45 25.12 -15.33
C THR A 515 19.63 24.16 -15.48
N VAL A 516 19.76 23.22 -14.54
CA VAL A 516 20.67 22.06 -14.67
C VAL A 516 19.99 21.06 -15.60
N SER A 517 20.65 20.67 -16.69
CA SER A 517 20.16 19.68 -17.66
C SER A 517 21.09 18.48 -17.69
N GLY A 518 20.67 17.40 -17.03
CA GLY A 518 21.53 16.29 -16.64
C GLY A 518 22.35 16.64 -15.40
N TRP A 519 22.41 15.75 -14.42
CA TRP A 519 23.22 15.97 -13.23
C TRP A 519 24.08 14.76 -12.88
N THR A 520 25.29 15.08 -12.44
CA THR A 520 26.24 14.15 -11.85
C THR A 520 26.69 14.73 -10.51
N LEU A 521 26.25 14.11 -9.43
CA LEU A 521 26.67 14.45 -8.08
C LEU A 521 27.82 13.51 -7.67
N ALA A 522 28.93 14.06 -7.21
CA ALA A 522 30.08 13.29 -6.74
C ALA A 522 30.48 13.68 -5.32
N TRP A 523 30.86 12.69 -4.51
CA TRP A 523 31.41 12.86 -3.16
C TRP A 523 32.35 11.70 -2.81
N THR A 524 33.05 11.84 -1.68
CA THR A 524 33.89 10.79 -1.11
C THR A 524 33.36 10.43 0.27
N PHE A 525 33.17 9.13 0.53
CA PHE A 525 32.83 8.65 1.85
C PHE A 525 34.00 8.84 2.84
N PRO A 526 33.76 9.38 4.05
CA PRO A 526 34.85 9.59 5.01
C PRO A 526 35.40 8.31 5.66
N ASN A 527 34.62 7.22 5.63
CA ASN A 527 34.94 5.97 6.32
C ASN A 527 34.75 4.76 5.38
N SER A 528 34.34 3.62 5.93
CA SER A 528 34.21 2.34 5.23
C SER A 528 32.84 2.14 4.56
N GLN A 529 32.09 3.21 4.31
CA GLN A 529 30.77 3.10 3.69
C GLN A 529 30.87 2.46 2.29
N GLN A 530 30.01 1.48 2.01
CA GLN A 530 29.91 0.77 0.74
C GLN A 530 28.46 0.67 0.30
N VAL A 531 28.11 1.30 -0.82
CA VAL A 531 26.76 1.31 -1.39
C VAL A 531 26.41 -0.10 -1.90
N THR A 532 25.25 -0.59 -1.50
CA THR A 532 24.71 -1.90 -1.88
C THR A 532 23.53 -1.79 -2.83
N ASN A 533 22.77 -0.70 -2.76
CA ASN A 533 21.64 -0.44 -3.65
C ASN A 533 21.40 1.07 -3.77
N ALA A 534 20.84 1.53 -4.88
CA ALA A 534 20.47 2.93 -5.08
C ALA A 534 19.17 3.04 -5.89
N TRP A 535 18.42 4.12 -5.68
CA TRP A 535 17.18 4.42 -6.40
C TRP A 535 17.15 5.88 -6.83
N ASN A 536 16.43 6.18 -7.92
CA ASN A 536 16.36 7.50 -8.54
C ASN A 536 17.73 8.06 -8.97
N THR A 537 18.73 7.20 -9.15
CA THR A 537 20.06 7.55 -9.64
C THR A 537 20.73 6.35 -10.29
N THR A 538 21.62 6.60 -11.25
CA THR A 538 22.65 5.63 -11.62
C THR A 538 23.90 5.91 -10.78
N LEU A 539 24.05 5.20 -9.67
CA LEU A 539 25.14 5.39 -8.71
C LEU A 539 26.25 4.34 -8.89
N THR A 540 27.48 4.80 -9.03
CA THR A 540 28.68 3.96 -9.01
C THR A 540 29.61 4.36 -7.87
N GLN A 541 30.30 3.37 -7.31
CA GLN A 541 31.31 3.57 -6.27
C GLN A 541 32.60 2.87 -6.65
N SER A 542 33.73 3.55 -6.49
CA SER A 542 35.08 2.99 -6.59
C SER A 542 35.90 3.39 -5.37
N GLY A 543 36.24 2.41 -4.52
CA GLY A 543 36.81 2.70 -3.21
C GLY A 543 35.87 3.55 -2.36
N ALA A 544 36.32 4.71 -1.92
CA ALA A 544 35.51 5.69 -1.19
C ALA A 544 34.81 6.72 -2.10
N SER A 545 35.17 6.79 -3.38
CA SER A 545 34.62 7.78 -4.31
C SER A 545 33.27 7.31 -4.86
N VAL A 546 32.25 8.16 -4.77
CA VAL A 546 30.90 7.89 -5.26
C VAL A 546 30.51 8.89 -6.34
N THR A 547 29.89 8.39 -7.40
CA THR A 547 29.30 9.21 -8.47
C THR A 547 27.86 8.78 -8.68
N ALA A 548 26.93 9.67 -8.37
CA ALA A 548 25.51 9.51 -8.63
C ALA A 548 25.16 10.33 -9.89
N LYS A 549 24.61 9.68 -10.91
CA LYS A 549 24.06 10.35 -12.09
C LYS A 549 22.54 10.35 -12.05
N ASP A 550 21.92 11.30 -12.72
CA ASP A 550 20.48 11.27 -12.92
C ASP A 550 20.03 9.93 -13.52
N ALA A 551 18.80 9.54 -13.19
CA ALA A 551 18.15 8.34 -13.71
C ALA A 551 17.50 8.60 -15.09
N GLY A 552 17.95 9.61 -15.83
CA GLY A 552 17.35 10.11 -17.06
C GLY A 552 16.15 11.02 -16.79
N TRP A 553 15.16 10.55 -16.02
CA TRP A 553 13.91 11.28 -15.79
C TRP A 553 14.05 12.46 -14.83
N ASN A 554 14.95 12.37 -13.84
CA ASN A 554 15.20 13.46 -12.88
C ASN A 554 16.39 14.35 -13.26
N GLY A 555 16.87 14.29 -14.52
CA GLY A 555 18.06 15.03 -14.95
C GLY A 555 17.89 16.55 -14.97
N THR A 556 16.66 17.07 -15.03
CA THR A 556 16.40 18.50 -15.13
C THR A 556 16.10 19.12 -13.77
N ILE A 557 16.87 20.12 -13.34
CA ILE A 557 16.64 20.88 -12.10
C ILE A 557 16.57 22.37 -12.44
N ALA A 558 15.36 22.93 -12.49
CA ALA A 558 15.16 24.37 -12.72
C ALA A 558 15.79 25.24 -11.60
N PRO A 559 16.07 26.53 -11.83
CA PRO A 559 16.49 27.45 -10.78
C PRO A 559 15.55 27.39 -9.57
N GLY A 560 16.11 27.18 -8.37
CA GLY A 560 15.35 27.00 -7.13
C GLY A 560 14.73 25.60 -6.92
N GLY A 561 14.71 24.77 -7.96
CA GLY A 561 14.17 23.40 -7.94
C GLY A 561 15.10 22.39 -7.27
N THR A 562 14.58 21.18 -7.08
CA THR A 562 15.29 20.07 -6.42
C THR A 562 15.19 18.76 -7.19
N SER A 563 16.20 17.90 -7.05
CA SER A 563 16.16 16.50 -7.45
C SER A 563 16.59 15.62 -6.28
N ASN A 564 15.87 14.52 -6.06
CA ASN A 564 16.05 13.64 -4.92
C ASN A 564 16.40 12.23 -5.38
N PHE A 565 17.36 11.61 -4.70
CA PHE A 565 17.67 10.21 -4.84
C PHE A 565 18.06 9.61 -3.50
N GLY A 566 18.16 8.29 -3.44
CA GLY A 566 18.64 7.65 -2.23
C GLY A 566 19.43 6.38 -2.52
N PHE A 567 20.09 5.90 -1.48
CA PHE A 567 20.83 4.66 -1.54
C PHE A 567 20.89 3.98 -0.18
N GLN A 568 21.12 2.67 -0.23
CA GLN A 568 21.49 1.85 0.91
C GLN A 568 22.98 1.54 0.86
N ALA A 569 23.65 1.57 2.01
CA ALA A 569 25.05 1.24 2.14
C ALA A 569 25.33 0.51 3.45
N ASN A 570 26.37 -0.32 3.44
CA ASN A 570 26.95 -0.91 4.64
C ASN A 570 28.11 -0.05 5.16
N TYR A 571 28.42 -0.14 6.45
CA TYR A 571 29.60 0.49 7.05
C TYR A 571 30.14 -0.32 8.23
N SER A 572 31.37 -0.03 8.63
CA SER A 572 31.99 -0.58 9.84
C SER A 572 32.67 0.53 10.64
N GLY A 573 32.52 0.50 11.97
CA GLY A 573 33.01 1.58 12.82
C GLY A 573 32.18 2.85 12.66
N SER A 574 32.78 3.93 12.18
CA SER A 574 32.13 5.24 12.05
C SER A 574 31.38 5.41 10.72
N ASN A 575 30.22 6.07 10.75
CA ASN A 575 29.44 6.45 9.58
C ASN A 575 29.32 7.99 9.47
N ALA A 576 30.45 8.68 9.28
CA ALA A 576 30.42 10.14 9.15
C ALA A 576 29.78 10.57 7.82
N THR A 577 28.97 11.63 7.86
CA THR A 577 28.34 12.21 6.66
C THR A 577 29.39 12.89 5.77
N PRO A 578 29.30 12.77 4.43
CA PRO A 578 30.18 13.50 3.53
C PRO A 578 29.96 15.02 3.66
N SER A 579 31.04 15.80 3.60
CA SER A 579 31.00 17.26 3.72
C SER A 579 31.35 18.00 2.42
N ASN A 580 31.79 17.27 1.39
CA ASN A 580 32.19 17.83 0.11
C ASN A 580 31.43 17.13 -1.02
N PHE A 581 30.61 17.89 -1.74
CA PHE A 581 29.88 17.43 -2.92
C PHE A 581 30.21 18.32 -4.12
N THR A 582 30.26 17.74 -5.31
CA THR A 582 30.28 18.49 -6.57
C THR A 582 29.11 18.09 -7.46
N LEU A 583 28.44 19.06 -8.07
CA LEU A 583 27.40 18.88 -9.08
C LEU A 583 27.96 19.30 -10.44
N ASN A 584 28.06 18.35 -11.38
CA ASN A 584 28.65 18.56 -12.70
C ASN A 584 30.06 19.22 -12.63
N GLY A 585 30.82 18.90 -11.58
CA GLY A 585 32.17 19.43 -11.33
C GLY A 585 32.22 20.75 -10.54
N ALA A 586 31.09 21.42 -10.27
CA ALA A 586 31.03 22.62 -9.44
C ALA A 586 30.75 22.26 -7.97
N ALA A 587 31.41 22.93 -7.01
CA ALA A 587 31.24 22.66 -5.58
C ALA A 587 29.83 23.05 -5.08
N CYS A 588 29.19 22.18 -4.30
CA CYS A 588 27.94 22.47 -3.61
C CYS A 588 28.17 22.85 -2.15
N SER A 589 27.31 23.72 -1.63
CA SER A 589 27.14 23.87 -0.18
C SER A 589 26.41 22.67 0.41
N VAL A 590 26.61 22.37 1.69
CA VAL A 590 25.90 21.31 2.41
C VAL A 590 24.87 21.95 3.33
N ALA A 591 23.62 21.51 3.23
CA ALA A 591 22.57 21.91 4.16
C ALA A 591 22.81 21.22 5.53
N PRO A 592 22.54 21.93 6.65
CA PRO A 592 22.74 21.37 7.99
C PRO A 592 21.92 20.11 8.26
#